data_AF-A0A9Q5C8T5-F1
#
_entry.id   AF-A0A9Q5C8T5-F1
#
_cell.length_a   1.000
_cell.length_b   1.000
_cell.length_c   1.000
_cell.angle_alpha   90.00
_cell.angle_beta   90.00
_cell.angle_gamma   90.00
#
_symmetry.space_group_name_H-M   'P 1'
#
loop_
_entity.id
_entity.type
_entity.pdbx_description
1 polymer ?
#
loop_
_entity_poly.entity_id
_entity_poly.type
_entity_poly.pdbx_seq_one_letter_code
_entity_poly.pdbx_strand_id
1 'polypeptide(L)'
;MSYEMIATVMFAGMMVMLLTGQRVFGAIGFVGAIAGMFLWGTGGVEIPFSAAMKLMKWYPLLTLPMFIFMGYVLSESKIADDLYRMFHVWMGPVKGGLAIGTVGLMVLISAMNGLSVAGMAIGATIALPELLRRGYDKILVTGTIQAGSSLGILVPPSVVLVLYAMIARQPVGQLWLAGVIPGLMMATMFVVYIYLRARMQPHLGPAMAPEDLAEYDQITTHPLRLNYIVLGGLVLVPLLGMSGMIDAKPALGLALGLAALAFVTRTLPGFHKDIYMKEKYRLLFSGVLPLAIFATMMVPFVNGWTSLVESSAIGAMAAFFAAVLKGRMTRAVFETSVRSTLGISCMFMWIILAALAFGAIFDGLGAVKAIEDLFTERLGLSPWMILILMQLSFILMGTFLDDTAMLVIVAPLYVPLVGALGFDLIWYGVLYTITTQIAYMTPPFGYNLFLMRAMAPPEIGLKDIYVSIIPFALVMVLALALIMIFPQIALWLPETVYGK
;
A
#
# COMPACT_ATOMS: atom_id res chain seq x y z
N MET A 1 -28.32 30.53 -0.34
CA MET A 1 -26.85 30.53 -0.35
C MET A 1 -26.40 30.17 -1.77
N SER A 2 -25.34 30.77 -2.30
CA SER A 2 -24.75 30.29 -3.57
C SER A 2 -24.21 28.87 -3.39
N TYR A 3 -24.17 28.08 -4.47
CA TYR A 3 -23.60 26.71 -4.43
C TYR A 3 -22.15 26.71 -3.94
N GLU A 4 -21.36 27.70 -4.34
CA GLU A 4 -19.99 27.92 -3.87
C GLU A 4 -19.92 28.08 -2.34
N MET A 5 -20.83 28.85 -1.75
CA MET A 5 -20.84 29.10 -0.31
C MET A 5 -21.32 27.86 0.46
N ILE A 6 -22.26 27.08 -0.07
CA ILE A 6 -22.68 25.82 0.53
C ILE A 6 -21.51 24.82 0.52
N ALA A 7 -20.84 24.66 -0.63
CA ALA A 7 -19.68 23.80 -0.77
C ALA A 7 -18.55 24.20 0.20
N THR A 8 -18.26 25.50 0.30
CA THR A 8 -17.24 26.03 1.21
C THR A 8 -17.61 25.77 2.67
N VAL A 9 -18.87 25.99 3.06
CA VAL A 9 -19.35 25.75 4.44
C VAL A 9 -19.30 24.27 4.78
N MET A 10 -19.68 23.38 3.86
CA MET A 10 -19.58 21.93 4.07
C MET A 10 -18.12 21.50 4.25
N PHE A 11 -17.20 21.97 3.40
CA PHE A 11 -15.78 21.66 3.52
C PHE A 11 -15.17 22.23 4.79
N ALA A 12 -15.42 23.50 5.11
CA ALA A 12 -14.93 24.13 6.32
C ALA A 12 -15.48 23.45 7.58
N GLY A 13 -16.78 23.13 7.60
CA GLY A 13 -17.42 22.41 8.70
C GLY A 13 -16.82 21.01 8.91
N MET A 14 -16.56 20.29 7.82
CA MET A 14 -15.85 19.01 7.87
C MET A 14 -14.43 19.18 8.44
N MET A 15 -13.66 20.17 7.97
CA MET A 15 -12.31 20.45 8.49
C MET A 15 -12.34 20.78 9.99
N VAL A 16 -13.27 21.63 10.44
CA VAL A 16 -13.41 21.96 11.86
C VAL A 16 -13.74 20.72 12.69
N MET A 17 -14.66 19.86 12.22
CA MET A 17 -14.99 18.62 12.91
C MET A 17 -13.78 17.67 12.99
N LEU A 18 -12.96 17.59 11.94
CA LEU A 18 -11.75 16.77 11.95
C LEU A 18 -10.70 17.30 12.95
N LEU A 19 -10.58 18.63 13.10
CA LEU A 19 -9.68 19.24 14.09
C LEU A 19 -10.04 18.91 15.54
N THR A 20 -11.29 18.51 15.81
CA THR A 20 -11.70 18.07 17.16
C THR A 20 -11.20 16.66 17.53
N GLY A 21 -10.54 15.95 16.61
CA GLY A 21 -10.00 14.60 16.83
C GLY A 21 -11.06 13.49 16.77
N GLN A 22 -12.26 13.79 16.30
CA GLN A 22 -13.32 12.79 16.10
C GLN A 22 -12.97 11.83 14.97
N ARG A 23 -13.59 10.64 14.97
CA ARG A 23 -13.41 9.66 13.90
C ARG A 23 -13.84 10.26 12.56
N VAL A 24 -13.01 10.12 11.53
CA VAL A 24 -13.21 10.69 10.20
C VAL A 24 -14.62 10.42 9.65
N PHE A 25 -15.09 9.17 9.69
CA PHE A 25 -16.41 8.80 9.19
C PHE A 25 -17.54 9.54 9.93
N GLY A 26 -17.36 9.81 11.22
CA GLY A 26 -18.32 10.57 12.03
C GLY A 26 -18.38 12.03 11.61
N ALA A 27 -17.22 12.67 11.42
CA ALA A 27 -17.13 14.06 10.97
C ALA A 27 -17.78 14.25 9.59
N ILE A 28 -17.42 13.42 8.62
CA ILE A 28 -17.94 13.50 7.24
C ILE A 28 -19.42 13.15 7.19
N GLY A 29 -19.81 12.03 7.82
CA GLY A 29 -21.16 11.53 7.80
C GLY A 29 -22.13 12.51 8.46
N PHE A 30 -21.71 13.15 9.56
CA PHE A 30 -22.48 14.17 10.25
C PHE A 30 -22.66 15.43 9.39
N VAL A 31 -21.57 15.99 8.86
CA VAL A 31 -21.65 17.21 8.02
C VAL A 31 -22.45 16.95 6.75
N GLY A 32 -22.25 15.80 6.12
CA GLY A 32 -23.04 15.36 4.98
C GLY A 32 -24.53 15.25 5.34
N ALA A 33 -24.89 14.45 6.34
CA ALA A 33 -26.28 14.24 6.72
C ALA A 33 -26.99 15.55 7.11
N ILE A 34 -26.33 16.42 7.88
CA ILE A 34 -26.86 17.73 8.25
C ILE A 34 -27.06 18.60 7.02
N ALA A 35 -26.05 18.73 6.15
CA ALA A 35 -26.19 19.49 4.92
C ALA A 35 -27.36 18.97 4.07
N GLY A 36 -27.50 17.66 3.92
CA GLY A 36 -28.61 17.04 3.20
C GLY A 36 -29.98 17.42 3.77
N MET A 37 -30.12 17.40 5.10
CA MET A 37 -31.35 17.82 5.78
C MET A 37 -31.63 19.32 5.61
N PHE A 38 -30.62 20.18 5.69
CA PHE A 38 -30.79 21.63 5.50
C PHE A 38 -31.12 22.00 4.06
N LEU A 39 -30.58 21.25 3.09
CA LEU A 39 -30.74 21.53 1.65
C LEU A 39 -32.05 20.99 1.08
N TRP A 40 -32.44 19.77 1.47
CA TRP A 40 -33.59 19.08 0.87
C TRP A 40 -34.63 18.57 1.90
N GLY A 41 -34.54 19.00 3.16
CA GLY A 41 -35.50 18.63 4.20
C GLY A 41 -35.52 17.12 4.48
N THR A 42 -36.72 16.57 4.72
CA THR A 42 -36.90 15.13 4.98
C THR A 42 -36.55 14.25 3.77
N GLY A 43 -36.62 14.78 2.55
CA GLY A 43 -36.18 14.08 1.34
C GLY A 43 -34.66 13.91 1.25
N GLY A 44 -33.88 14.75 1.95
CA GLY A 44 -32.43 14.64 2.01
C GLY A 44 -31.93 13.36 2.72
N VAL A 45 -32.77 12.71 3.52
CA VAL A 45 -32.45 11.45 4.23
C VAL A 45 -32.27 10.28 3.25
N GLU A 46 -32.91 10.33 2.09
CA GLU A 46 -32.78 9.28 1.07
C GLU A 46 -31.37 9.23 0.47
N ILE A 47 -30.62 10.34 0.48
CA ILE A 47 -29.28 10.41 -0.13
C ILE A 47 -28.27 9.55 0.66
N PRO A 48 -28.09 9.72 1.99
CA PRO A 48 -27.25 8.81 2.79
C PRO A 48 -27.75 7.36 2.77
N PHE A 49 -29.07 7.13 2.75
CA PHE A 49 -29.62 5.78 2.66
C PHE A 49 -29.27 5.09 1.34
N SER A 50 -29.40 5.79 0.22
CA SER A 50 -29.02 5.30 -1.10
C SER A 50 -27.51 5.03 -1.18
N ALA A 51 -26.68 5.89 -0.58
CA ALA A 51 -25.24 5.66 -0.45
C ALA A 51 -24.92 4.39 0.34
N ALA A 52 -25.65 4.12 1.43
CA ALA A 52 -25.52 2.87 2.18
C ALA A 52 -25.87 1.65 1.35
N MET A 53 -26.99 1.70 0.62
CA MET A 53 -27.41 0.62 -0.26
C MET A 53 -26.42 0.39 -1.42
N LYS A 54 -25.81 1.45 -1.95
CA LYS A 54 -24.74 1.35 -2.95
C LYS A 54 -23.52 0.63 -2.37
N LEU A 55 -23.08 1.00 -1.17
CA LEU A 55 -21.96 0.36 -0.50
C LEU A 55 -22.20 -1.14 -0.27
N MET A 56 -23.39 -1.50 0.23
CA MET A 56 -23.75 -2.90 0.51
C MET A 56 -23.77 -3.79 -0.74
N LYS A 57 -24.01 -3.21 -1.93
CA LYS A 57 -24.01 -3.91 -3.22
C LYS A 57 -22.67 -3.85 -3.93
N TRP A 58 -21.65 -3.28 -3.30
CA TRP A 58 -20.39 -2.98 -3.97
C TRP A 58 -19.50 -4.22 -4.03
N TYR A 59 -19.60 -4.96 -5.14
CA TYR A 59 -18.92 -6.24 -5.33
C TYR A 59 -17.39 -6.18 -5.09
N PRO A 60 -16.65 -5.13 -5.53
CA PRO A 60 -15.22 -5.05 -5.26
C PRO A 60 -14.86 -4.78 -3.80
N LEU A 61 -15.81 -4.42 -2.93
CA LEU A 61 -15.56 -4.31 -1.49
C LEU A 61 -15.09 -5.65 -0.89
N LEU A 62 -15.45 -6.78 -1.51
CA LEU A 62 -15.02 -8.12 -1.10
C LEU A 62 -13.50 -8.31 -1.23
N THR A 63 -12.79 -7.51 -2.02
CA THR A 63 -11.34 -7.66 -2.21
C THR A 63 -10.54 -7.08 -1.06
N LEU A 64 -11.05 -6.03 -0.40
CA LEU A 64 -10.31 -5.34 0.66
C LEU A 64 -9.97 -6.28 1.82
N PRO A 65 -10.93 -7.02 2.40
CA PRO A 65 -10.61 -7.94 3.49
C PRO A 65 -9.63 -9.02 3.05
N MET A 66 -9.68 -9.48 1.80
CA MET A 66 -8.76 -10.51 1.29
C MET A 66 -7.32 -10.00 1.19
N PHE A 67 -7.11 -8.77 0.69
CA PHE A 67 -5.77 -8.16 0.66
C PHE A 67 -5.23 -7.86 2.06
N ILE A 68 -6.09 -7.32 2.94
CA ILE A 68 -5.72 -7.05 4.32
C ILE A 68 -5.33 -8.36 5.03
N PHE A 69 -6.14 -9.41 4.87
CA PHE A 69 -5.88 -10.73 5.44
C PHE A 69 -4.57 -11.32 4.93
N MET A 70 -4.35 -11.30 3.61
CA MET A 70 -3.11 -11.73 2.98
C MET A 70 -1.90 -11.02 3.61
N GLY A 71 -1.98 -9.70 3.75
CA GLY A 71 -0.93 -8.89 4.37
C GLY A 71 -0.62 -9.29 5.81
N TYR A 72 -1.65 -9.46 6.65
CA TYR A 72 -1.47 -9.87 8.04
C TYR A 72 -0.92 -11.29 8.16
N VAL A 73 -1.41 -12.24 7.36
CA VAL A 73 -0.91 -13.62 7.38
C VAL A 73 0.59 -13.64 7.09
N LEU A 74 1.06 -12.84 6.13
CA LEU A 74 2.47 -12.82 5.74
C LEU A 74 3.35 -12.08 6.77
N SER A 75 2.82 -11.01 7.37
CA SER A 75 3.47 -10.28 8.46
C SER A 75 3.61 -11.13 9.72
N GLU A 76 2.52 -11.74 10.18
CA GLU A 76 2.45 -12.49 11.44
C GLU A 76 3.11 -13.88 11.37
N SER A 77 3.23 -14.46 10.17
CA SER A 77 3.89 -15.75 9.96
C SER A 77 5.42 -15.66 9.86
N LYS A 78 6.04 -14.56 10.31
CA LYS A 78 7.49 -14.33 10.32
C LYS A 78 8.18 -14.46 8.95
N ILE A 79 7.41 -14.43 7.87
CA ILE A 79 7.97 -14.45 6.51
C ILE A 79 8.74 -13.14 6.27
N ALA A 80 8.25 -12.04 6.84
CA ALA A 80 8.94 -10.76 6.86
C ALA A 80 10.34 -10.83 7.47
N ASP A 81 10.54 -11.58 8.55
CA ASP A 81 11.86 -11.80 9.16
C ASP A 81 12.86 -12.49 8.22
N ASP A 82 12.40 -13.48 7.44
CA ASP A 82 13.24 -14.17 6.47
C ASP A 82 13.69 -13.22 5.34
N LEU A 83 12.77 -12.35 4.89
CA LEU A 83 13.05 -11.33 3.87
C LEU A 83 14.00 -10.25 4.39
N TYR A 84 13.81 -9.84 5.64
CA TYR A 84 14.69 -8.91 6.32
C TYR A 84 16.13 -9.44 6.32
N ARG A 85 16.33 -10.70 6.75
CA ARG A 85 17.64 -11.37 6.71
C ARG A 85 18.22 -11.42 5.30
N MET A 86 17.40 -11.73 4.30
CA MET A 86 17.84 -11.77 2.90
C MET A 86 18.43 -10.43 2.45
N PHE A 87 17.70 -9.33 2.62
CA PHE A 87 18.19 -8.02 2.21
C PHE A 87 19.41 -7.56 3.00
N HIS A 88 19.46 -7.87 4.31
CA HIS A 88 20.59 -7.50 5.17
C HIS A 88 21.88 -8.23 4.81
N VAL A 89 21.82 -9.52 4.47
CA VAL A 89 23.00 -10.29 4.03
C VAL A 89 23.49 -9.81 2.66
N TRP A 90 22.57 -9.50 1.74
CA TRP A 90 22.92 -9.11 0.38
C TRP A 90 23.46 -7.69 0.27
N MET A 91 22.88 -6.77 1.04
CA MET A 91 23.25 -5.36 0.99
C MET A 91 24.28 -4.98 2.06
N GLY A 92 24.54 -5.85 3.05
CA GLY A 92 25.46 -5.61 4.17
C GLY A 92 26.85 -5.06 3.84
N PRO A 93 27.55 -5.55 2.79
CA PRO A 93 28.88 -5.05 2.44
C PRO A 93 28.91 -3.59 1.95
N VAL A 94 27.76 -3.03 1.58
CA VAL A 94 27.65 -1.68 1.02
C VAL A 94 27.47 -0.66 2.15
N LYS A 95 28.12 0.51 2.05
CA LYS A 95 27.86 1.64 2.95
C LYS A 95 26.41 2.12 2.80
N GLY A 96 25.68 2.21 3.90
CA GLY A 96 24.23 2.42 3.91
C GLY A 96 23.41 1.20 3.46
N GLY A 97 24.05 0.06 3.27
CA GLY A 97 23.46 -1.14 2.70
C GLY A 97 22.28 -1.69 3.48
N LEU A 98 22.29 -1.61 4.81
CA LEU A 98 21.16 -2.10 5.63
C LEU A 98 19.93 -1.20 5.50
N ALA A 99 20.13 0.12 5.38
CA ALA A 99 19.04 1.04 5.08
C ALA A 99 18.48 0.82 3.66
N ILE A 100 19.35 0.61 2.67
CA ILE A 100 18.96 0.22 1.30
C ILE A 100 18.17 -1.09 1.31
N GLY A 101 18.66 -2.09 2.04
CA GLY A 101 17.98 -3.37 2.24
C GLY A 101 16.63 -3.22 2.92
N THR A 102 16.50 -2.27 3.85
CA THR A 102 15.21 -1.92 4.48
C THR A 102 14.24 -1.35 3.46
N VAL A 103 14.66 -0.45 2.55
CA VAL A 103 13.78 0.03 1.45
C VAL A 103 13.31 -1.14 0.59
N GLY A 104 14.22 -2.04 0.18
CA GLY A 104 13.87 -3.22 -0.61
C GLY A 104 12.88 -4.15 0.11
N LEU A 105 13.09 -4.37 1.41
CA LEU A 105 12.15 -5.12 2.24
C LEU A 105 10.79 -4.43 2.27
N MET A 106 10.75 -3.12 2.52
CA MET A 106 9.50 -2.39 2.58
C MET A 106 8.75 -2.49 1.27
N VAL A 107 9.41 -2.28 0.13
CA VAL A 107 8.79 -2.44 -1.20
C VAL A 107 8.17 -3.82 -1.39
N LEU A 108 8.87 -4.89 -1.01
CA LEU A 108 8.32 -6.25 -1.13
C LEU A 108 7.14 -6.47 -0.18
N ILE A 109 7.24 -6.07 1.08
CA ILE A 109 6.16 -6.21 2.07
C ILE A 109 4.94 -5.37 1.66
N SER A 110 5.19 -4.16 1.19
CA SER A 110 4.21 -3.25 0.61
C SER A 110 3.47 -3.87 -0.57
N ALA A 111 4.19 -4.51 -1.49
CA ALA A 111 3.60 -5.28 -2.59
C ALA A 111 2.80 -6.52 -2.11
N MET A 112 2.92 -6.94 -0.85
CA MET A 112 2.18 -8.10 -0.34
C MET A 112 0.90 -7.72 0.39
N ASN A 113 0.80 -6.50 0.92
CA ASN A 113 -0.32 -6.09 1.79
C ASN A 113 -1.08 -4.86 1.29
N GLY A 114 -0.50 -4.05 0.40
CA GLY A 114 -1.11 -2.85 -0.13
C GLY A 114 -1.40 -1.75 0.88
N LEU A 115 -0.76 -1.77 2.06
CA LEU A 115 -1.01 -0.89 3.20
C LEU A 115 0.30 -0.35 3.78
N SER A 116 0.35 0.96 4.06
CA SER A 116 1.55 1.59 4.63
C SER A 116 1.80 1.17 6.09
N VAL A 117 0.75 1.06 6.91
CA VAL A 117 0.83 0.80 8.36
C VAL A 117 1.57 -0.51 8.70
N ALA A 118 1.35 -1.56 7.91
CA ALA A 118 1.97 -2.87 8.15
C ALA A 118 3.48 -2.85 7.87
N GLY A 119 3.91 -2.17 6.79
CA GLY A 119 5.32 -1.96 6.51
C GLY A 119 6.00 -1.15 7.62
N MET A 120 5.33 -0.11 8.13
CA MET A 120 5.84 0.67 9.25
C MET A 120 5.99 -0.15 10.52
N ALA A 121 5.00 -0.98 10.86
CA ALA A 121 5.07 -1.84 12.04
C ALA A 121 6.27 -2.78 11.99
N ILE A 122 6.52 -3.43 10.84
CA ILE A 122 7.70 -4.28 10.63
C ILE A 122 8.98 -3.46 10.71
N GLY A 123 9.02 -2.30 10.06
CA GLY A 123 10.19 -1.43 10.07
C GLY A 123 10.54 -0.94 11.48
N ALA A 124 9.56 -0.54 12.27
CA ALA A 124 9.77 -0.01 13.61
C ALA A 124 10.10 -1.11 14.65
N THR A 125 9.53 -2.31 14.51
CA THR A 125 9.73 -3.41 15.47
C THR A 125 10.93 -4.30 15.14
N ILE A 126 11.28 -4.46 13.86
CA ILE A 126 12.35 -5.35 13.41
C ILE A 126 13.55 -4.55 12.88
N ALA A 127 13.34 -3.66 11.91
CA ALA A 127 14.45 -3.01 11.23
C ALA A 127 15.12 -1.94 12.09
N LEU A 128 14.34 -1.11 12.80
CA LEU A 128 14.80 0.02 13.58
C LEU A 128 15.75 -0.39 14.72
N PRO A 129 15.40 -1.34 15.63
CA PRO A 129 16.28 -1.68 16.75
C PRO A 129 17.61 -2.28 16.27
N GLU A 130 17.57 -3.09 15.21
CA GLU A 130 18.74 -3.75 14.66
C GLU A 130 19.67 -2.79 13.90
N LEU A 131 19.13 -1.81 13.17
CA LEU A 131 19.92 -0.75 12.55
C LEU A 131 20.61 0.12 13.61
N LEU A 132 19.92 0.48 14.69
CA LEU A 132 20.50 1.22 15.81
C LEU A 132 21.60 0.42 16.51
N ARG A 133 21.38 -0.88 16.75
CA ARG A 133 22.40 -1.78 17.33
C ARG A 133 23.69 -1.80 16.49
N ARG A 134 23.59 -1.63 15.17
CA ARG A 134 24.72 -1.59 14.23
C ARG A 134 25.28 -0.19 14.00
N GLY A 135 24.91 0.78 14.83
CA GLY A 135 25.46 2.13 14.78
C GLY A 135 24.95 2.99 13.62
N TYR A 136 23.79 2.68 13.04
CA TYR A 136 23.15 3.60 12.09
C TYR A 136 22.55 4.81 12.82
N ASP A 137 22.57 5.95 12.14
CA ASP A 137 21.95 7.17 12.66
C ASP A 137 20.42 7.06 12.73
N LYS A 138 19.86 7.42 13.88
CA LYS A 138 18.41 7.34 14.14
C LYS A 138 17.59 8.20 13.17
N ILE A 139 18.11 9.34 12.72
CA ILE A 139 17.40 10.21 11.76
C ILE A 139 17.36 9.53 10.40
N LEU A 140 18.48 9.03 9.89
CA LEU A 140 18.48 8.31 8.61
C LEU A 140 17.55 7.08 8.62
N VAL A 141 17.61 6.28 9.69
CA VAL A 141 16.84 5.02 9.79
C VAL A 141 15.34 5.29 9.87
N THR A 142 14.92 6.23 10.73
CA THR A 142 13.50 6.55 10.89
C THR A 142 12.90 7.12 9.60
N GLY A 143 13.65 7.95 8.88
CA GLY A 143 13.21 8.47 7.57
C GLY A 143 13.10 7.35 6.53
N THR A 144 14.06 6.43 6.51
CA THR A 144 14.08 5.29 5.58
C THR A 144 12.89 4.36 5.77
N ILE A 145 12.55 4.02 7.02
CA ILE A 145 11.42 3.14 7.34
C ILE A 145 10.10 3.80 6.93
N GLN A 146 9.94 5.07 7.26
CA GLN A 146 8.73 5.82 6.92
C GLN A 146 8.59 5.90 5.39
N ALA A 147 9.62 6.31 4.67
CA ALA A 147 9.58 6.46 3.22
C ALA A 147 9.42 5.11 2.49
N GLY A 148 10.07 4.06 2.97
CA GLY A 148 9.89 2.72 2.42
C GLY A 148 8.47 2.21 2.62
N SER A 149 7.89 2.39 3.80
CA SER A 149 6.55 1.88 4.11
C SER A 149 5.44 2.61 3.36
N SER A 150 5.61 3.89 3.00
CA SER A 150 4.61 4.63 2.21
C SER A 150 4.48 4.13 0.77
N LEU A 151 5.49 3.45 0.22
CA LEU A 151 5.42 2.86 -1.13
C LEU A 151 4.31 1.81 -1.27
N GLY A 152 3.83 1.23 -0.16
CA GLY A 152 2.72 0.26 -0.15
C GLY A 152 1.39 0.77 -0.61
N ILE A 153 1.19 2.09 -0.66
CA ILE A 153 -0.05 2.64 -1.21
C ILE A 153 0.01 2.85 -2.73
N LEU A 154 1.17 2.66 -3.36
CA LEU A 154 1.35 2.80 -4.81
C LEU A 154 1.73 1.48 -5.48
N VAL A 155 2.61 0.68 -4.86
CA VAL A 155 3.07 -0.59 -5.43
C VAL A 155 1.93 -1.63 -5.36
N PRO A 156 1.57 -2.28 -6.48
CA PRO A 156 0.49 -3.27 -6.49
C PRO A 156 0.79 -4.53 -5.69
N PRO A 157 -0.26 -5.27 -5.26
CA PRO A 157 -1.66 -4.85 -5.04
C PRO A 157 -1.77 -3.74 -4.01
N SER A 158 -2.17 -2.54 -4.45
CA SER A 158 -2.42 -1.41 -3.55
C SER A 158 -3.92 -1.29 -3.28
N VAL A 159 -4.28 -1.30 -1.99
CA VAL A 159 -5.67 -1.10 -1.55
C VAL A 159 -6.16 0.31 -1.91
N VAL A 160 -5.29 1.32 -1.76
CA VAL A 160 -5.60 2.71 -2.07
C VAL A 160 -5.89 2.88 -3.57
N LEU A 161 -5.08 2.29 -4.46
CA LEU A 161 -5.34 2.34 -5.91
C LEU A 161 -6.62 1.61 -6.30
N VAL A 162 -6.96 0.50 -5.63
CA VAL A 162 -8.25 -0.18 -5.85
C VAL A 162 -9.39 0.75 -5.51
N LEU A 163 -9.37 1.38 -4.33
CA LEU A 163 -10.43 2.30 -3.92
C LEU A 163 -10.53 3.51 -4.87
N TYR A 164 -9.40 4.05 -5.30
CA TYR A 164 -9.36 5.15 -6.26
C TYR A 164 -10.01 4.73 -7.58
N ALA A 165 -9.60 3.57 -8.13
CA ALA A 165 -10.14 3.02 -9.38
C ALA A 165 -11.66 2.91 -9.32
N MET A 166 -12.17 2.46 -8.17
CA MET A 166 -13.58 2.25 -7.93
C MET A 166 -14.38 3.57 -7.89
N ILE A 167 -13.83 4.64 -7.31
CA ILE A 167 -14.45 5.97 -7.29
C ILE A 167 -14.34 6.62 -8.68
N ALA A 168 -13.15 6.57 -9.28
CA ALA A 168 -12.84 7.12 -10.60
C ALA A 168 -13.48 6.34 -11.76
N ARG A 169 -14.10 5.20 -11.46
CA ARG A 169 -14.65 4.24 -12.44
C ARG A 169 -13.63 3.83 -13.51
N GLN A 170 -12.38 3.69 -13.10
CA GLN A 170 -11.27 3.27 -13.97
C GLN A 170 -10.94 1.78 -13.78
N PRO A 171 -10.37 1.10 -14.79
CA PRO A 171 -9.92 -0.28 -14.66
C PRO A 171 -8.80 -0.40 -13.62
N VAL A 172 -9.04 -1.21 -12.58
CA VAL A 172 -8.08 -1.44 -11.49
C VAL A 172 -6.74 -1.99 -12.00
N GLY A 173 -6.76 -2.87 -12.99
CA GLY A 173 -5.55 -3.42 -13.62
C GLY A 173 -4.66 -2.34 -14.25
N GLN A 174 -5.26 -1.35 -14.91
CA GLN A 174 -4.50 -0.25 -15.51
C GLN A 174 -3.86 0.63 -14.45
N LEU A 175 -4.59 0.95 -13.36
CA LEU A 175 -4.05 1.71 -12.24
C LEU A 175 -2.93 0.98 -11.49
N TRP A 176 -3.07 -0.33 -11.29
CA TRP A 176 -2.00 -1.12 -10.71
C TRP A 176 -0.75 -1.11 -11.59
N LEU A 177 -0.87 -1.41 -12.87
CA LEU A 177 0.27 -1.33 -13.80
C LEU A 177 0.86 0.10 -13.83
N ALA A 178 0.01 1.12 -13.77
CA ALA A 178 0.45 2.51 -13.71
C ALA A 178 1.25 2.83 -12.45
N GLY A 179 1.00 2.14 -11.33
CA GLY A 179 1.73 2.32 -10.08
C GLY A 179 3.09 1.62 -10.03
N VAL A 180 3.33 0.58 -10.84
CA VAL A 180 4.57 -0.22 -10.81
C VAL A 180 5.81 0.63 -11.10
N ILE A 181 5.84 1.30 -12.26
CA ILE A 181 7.02 2.04 -12.70
C ILE A 181 7.29 3.26 -11.79
N PRO A 182 6.31 4.11 -11.46
CA PRO A 182 6.46 5.16 -10.45
C PRO A 182 6.92 4.66 -9.08
N GLY A 183 6.40 3.53 -8.61
CA GLY A 183 6.79 2.94 -7.32
C GLY A 183 8.25 2.47 -7.31
N LEU A 184 8.69 1.78 -8.36
CA LEU A 184 10.08 1.37 -8.52
C LEU A 184 11.02 2.56 -8.73
N MET A 185 10.56 3.60 -9.45
CA MET A 185 11.30 4.85 -9.61
C MET A 185 11.54 5.51 -8.25
N MET A 186 10.50 5.68 -7.43
CA MET A 186 10.65 6.27 -6.10
C MET A 186 11.53 5.42 -5.17
N ALA A 187 11.33 4.09 -5.16
CA ALA A 187 12.21 3.18 -4.43
C ALA A 187 13.68 3.38 -4.82
N THR A 188 13.94 3.48 -6.12
CA THR A 188 15.29 3.74 -6.66
C THR A 188 15.82 5.09 -6.22
N MET A 189 15.00 6.14 -6.25
CA MET A 189 15.40 7.47 -5.78
C MET A 189 15.72 7.48 -4.28
N PHE A 190 14.98 6.75 -3.45
CA PHE A 190 15.30 6.58 -2.02
C PHE A 190 16.62 5.84 -1.83
N VAL A 191 16.85 4.75 -2.56
CA VAL A 191 18.11 3.99 -2.53
C VAL A 191 19.29 4.87 -2.94
N VAL A 192 19.16 5.64 -4.02
CA VAL A 192 20.19 6.57 -4.50
C VAL A 192 20.47 7.63 -3.44
N TYR A 193 19.43 8.24 -2.85
CA TYR A 193 19.59 9.21 -1.78
C TYR A 193 20.33 8.63 -0.57
N ILE A 194 19.92 7.44 -0.09
CA ILE A 194 20.56 6.76 1.05
C ILE A 194 22.02 6.43 0.73
N TYR A 195 22.30 5.89 -0.46
CA TYR A 195 23.65 5.56 -0.90
C TYR A 195 24.56 6.79 -0.96
N LEU A 196 24.11 7.87 -1.59
CA LEU A 196 24.87 9.12 -1.70
C LEU A 196 25.14 9.70 -0.31
N ARG A 197 24.12 9.74 0.56
CA ARG A 197 24.25 10.26 1.92
C ARG A 197 25.19 9.41 2.78
N ALA A 198 25.10 8.08 2.71
CA ALA A 198 25.99 7.18 3.43
C ALA A 198 27.43 7.19 2.88
N ARG A 199 27.62 7.48 1.59
CA ARG A 199 28.95 7.66 1.00
C ARG A 199 29.61 8.97 1.43
N MET A 200 28.84 10.06 1.50
CA MET A 200 29.33 11.37 1.96
C MET A 200 29.53 11.42 3.47
N GLN A 201 28.67 10.74 4.23
CA GLN A 201 28.70 10.70 5.69
C GLN A 201 28.68 9.24 6.19
N PRO A 202 29.84 8.55 6.17
CA PRO A 202 29.93 7.12 6.51
C PRO A 202 29.46 6.76 7.92
N HIS A 203 29.51 7.72 8.86
CA HIS A 203 29.05 7.53 10.23
C HIS A 203 27.53 7.37 10.34
N LEU A 204 26.75 7.82 9.35
CA LEU A 204 25.28 7.71 9.38
C LEU A 204 24.79 6.31 8.97
N GLY A 205 25.60 5.57 8.20
CA GLY A 205 25.25 4.27 7.65
C GLY A 205 26.50 3.41 7.42
N PRO A 206 27.14 2.92 8.49
CA PRO A 206 28.32 2.09 8.37
C PRO A 206 28.04 0.81 7.56
N ALA A 207 29.06 0.32 6.85
CA ALA A 207 29.00 -1.00 6.24
C ALA A 207 29.08 -2.07 7.35
N MET A 208 28.49 -3.24 7.10
CA MET A 208 28.53 -4.34 8.05
C MET A 208 29.97 -4.78 8.33
N ALA A 209 30.32 -5.02 9.60
CA ALA A 209 31.65 -5.49 9.97
C ALA A 209 31.92 -6.89 9.37
N PRO A 210 33.17 -7.23 9.01
CA PRO A 210 33.50 -8.56 8.49
C PRO A 210 33.12 -9.71 9.43
N GLU A 211 33.11 -9.46 10.74
CA GLU A 211 32.70 -10.41 11.79
C GLU A 211 31.20 -10.73 11.73
N ASP A 212 30.35 -9.70 11.57
CA ASP A 212 28.90 -9.86 11.39
C ASP A 212 28.57 -10.54 10.05
N LEU A 213 29.35 -10.26 9.00
CA LEU A 213 29.23 -10.95 7.70
C LEU A 213 29.59 -12.44 7.82
N ALA A 214 30.59 -12.77 8.64
CA ALA A 214 31.03 -14.15 8.89
C ALA A 214 30.00 -14.95 9.69
N GLU A 215 29.16 -14.31 10.52
CA GLU A 215 28.03 -14.96 11.20
C GLU A 215 27.01 -15.52 10.18
N TYR A 216 26.80 -14.83 9.05
CA TYR A 216 25.89 -15.24 7.98
C TYR A 216 26.53 -16.11 6.89
N ASP A 217 27.86 -16.25 6.85
CA ASP A 217 28.56 -17.11 5.88
C ASP A 217 28.76 -18.55 6.41
N GLN A 218 28.27 -18.84 7.62
CA GLN A 218 28.23 -20.19 8.16
C GLN A 218 27.24 -21.07 7.38
N ILE A 219 27.60 -22.33 7.12
CA ILE A 219 26.67 -23.31 6.58
C ILE A 219 25.64 -23.62 7.67
N THR A 220 24.49 -22.95 7.65
CA THR A 220 23.39 -23.25 8.56
C THR A 220 22.90 -24.68 8.28
N THR A 221 22.95 -25.56 9.27
CA THR A 221 22.54 -26.98 9.23
C THR A 221 21.03 -27.19 9.15
N HIS A 222 20.27 -26.18 8.71
CA HIS A 222 18.81 -26.26 8.63
C HIS A 222 18.36 -26.78 7.27
N PRO A 223 17.70 -27.95 7.21
CA PRO A 223 17.36 -28.58 5.94
C PRO A 223 16.31 -27.79 5.16
N LEU A 224 16.53 -27.63 3.87
CA LEU A 224 15.53 -27.17 2.89
C LEU A 224 14.41 -28.23 2.85
N ARG A 225 13.32 -28.00 3.59
CA ARG A 225 12.18 -28.93 3.68
C ARG A 225 11.50 -29.12 2.31
N LEU A 226 10.91 -30.30 2.09
CA LEU A 226 10.00 -30.64 0.98
C LEU A 226 8.97 -29.53 0.66
N ASN A 227 8.64 -28.72 1.67
CA ASN A 227 7.89 -27.47 1.58
C ASN A 227 8.30 -26.54 0.44
N TYR A 228 9.59 -26.48 0.03
CA TYR A 228 10.02 -25.62 -1.07
C TYR A 228 9.64 -26.19 -2.46
N ILE A 229 9.64 -27.52 -2.59
CA ILE A 229 9.16 -28.21 -3.81
C ILE A 229 7.63 -28.13 -3.88
N VAL A 230 6.95 -28.26 -2.74
CA VAL A 230 5.50 -28.07 -2.63
C VAL A 230 5.10 -26.62 -2.88
N LEU A 231 5.83 -25.64 -2.35
CA LEU A 231 5.62 -24.21 -2.63
C LEU A 231 5.88 -23.91 -4.09
N GLY A 232 6.93 -24.48 -4.67
CA GLY A 232 7.17 -24.49 -6.11
C GLY A 232 5.96 -25.03 -6.86
N GLY A 233 5.39 -26.16 -6.45
CA GLY A 233 4.18 -26.74 -7.04
C GLY A 233 2.90 -25.91 -6.83
N LEU A 234 2.69 -25.32 -5.65
CA LEU A 234 1.54 -24.44 -5.35
C LEU A 234 1.54 -23.17 -6.19
N VAL A 235 2.71 -22.79 -6.72
CA VAL A 235 2.93 -21.61 -7.54
C VAL A 235 2.99 -22.00 -9.02
N LEU A 236 3.73 -23.06 -9.37
CA LEU A 236 3.84 -23.57 -10.74
C LEU A 236 2.56 -24.21 -11.23
N VAL A 237 1.76 -24.90 -10.41
CA VAL A 237 0.57 -25.61 -10.88
C VAL A 237 -0.54 -24.65 -11.31
N PRO A 238 -0.82 -23.56 -10.58
CA PRO A 238 -1.64 -22.47 -11.12
C PRO A 238 -1.04 -21.89 -12.40
N LEU A 239 0.27 -21.58 -12.43
CA LEU A 239 0.95 -21.05 -13.62
C LEU A 239 0.90 -21.99 -14.85
N LEU A 240 0.97 -23.31 -14.63
CA LEU A 240 0.93 -24.34 -15.67
C LEU A 240 -0.49 -24.57 -16.17
N GLY A 241 -1.48 -24.62 -15.28
CA GLY A 241 -2.89 -24.63 -15.68
C GLY A 241 -3.31 -23.36 -16.44
N MET A 242 -2.57 -22.29 -16.19
CA MET A 242 -2.77 -20.98 -16.81
C MET A 242 -2.05 -20.80 -18.14
N SER A 243 -0.92 -21.51 -18.36
CA SER A 243 -0.24 -21.57 -19.67
C SER A 243 -1.00 -22.38 -20.73
N GLY A 244 -2.18 -22.91 -20.40
CA GLY A 244 -2.97 -23.81 -21.26
C GLY A 244 -2.45 -25.25 -21.29
N MET A 245 -1.40 -25.57 -20.53
CA MET A 245 -0.87 -26.93 -20.43
C MET A 245 -1.73 -27.86 -19.55
N ILE A 246 -2.62 -27.31 -18.71
CA ILE A 246 -3.53 -28.05 -17.83
C ILE A 246 -4.86 -27.27 -17.71
N ASP A 247 -6.01 -27.94 -17.54
CA ASP A 247 -7.29 -27.24 -17.35
C ASP A 247 -7.36 -26.46 -16.00
N ALA A 248 -7.95 -25.26 -16.01
CA ALA A 248 -7.95 -24.34 -14.85
C ALA A 248 -8.76 -24.83 -13.63
N LYS A 249 -9.89 -25.53 -13.86
CA LYS A 249 -10.71 -26.15 -12.79
C LYS A 249 -9.97 -27.27 -12.05
N PRO A 250 -9.36 -28.26 -12.73
CA PRO A 250 -8.51 -29.25 -12.06
C PRO A 250 -7.21 -28.64 -11.53
N ALA A 251 -6.65 -27.55 -12.06
CA ALA A 251 -5.44 -26.92 -11.51
C ALA A 251 -5.62 -26.42 -10.06
N LEU A 252 -6.77 -25.82 -9.72
CA LEU A 252 -7.11 -25.46 -8.34
C LEU A 252 -7.26 -26.71 -7.46
N GLY A 253 -7.91 -27.76 -7.98
CA GLY A 253 -8.03 -29.06 -7.31
C GLY A 253 -6.68 -29.76 -7.10
N LEU A 254 -5.74 -29.60 -8.03
CA LEU A 254 -4.39 -30.14 -7.97
C LEU A 254 -3.50 -29.35 -7.02
N ALA A 255 -3.64 -28.01 -6.97
CA ALA A 255 -2.99 -27.17 -5.97
C ALA A 255 -3.50 -27.48 -4.55
N LEU A 256 -4.81 -27.66 -4.38
CA LEU A 256 -5.43 -28.11 -3.13
C LEU A 256 -5.02 -29.56 -2.77
N GLY A 257 -4.91 -30.44 -3.77
CA GLY A 257 -4.44 -31.82 -3.62
C GLY A 257 -2.97 -31.91 -3.24
N LEU A 258 -2.12 -31.06 -3.81
CA LEU A 258 -0.71 -30.91 -3.44
C LEU A 258 -0.56 -30.29 -2.05
N ALA A 259 -1.43 -29.34 -1.69
CA ALA A 259 -1.48 -28.80 -0.33
C ALA A 259 -1.93 -29.87 0.69
N ALA A 260 -2.91 -30.71 0.35
CA ALA A 260 -3.36 -31.83 1.17
C ALA A 260 -2.30 -32.94 1.28
N LEU A 261 -1.65 -33.30 0.17
CA LEU A 261 -0.54 -34.24 0.14
C LEU A 261 0.65 -33.71 0.96
N ALA A 262 0.94 -32.41 0.89
CA ALA A 262 1.95 -31.76 1.71
C ALA A 262 1.59 -31.76 3.21
N PHE A 263 0.31 -31.59 3.53
CA PHE A 263 -0.20 -31.70 4.89
C PHE A 263 -0.05 -33.14 5.45
N VAL A 264 -0.34 -34.16 4.63
CA VAL A 264 -0.20 -35.58 5.00
C VAL A 264 1.27 -36.03 5.05
N THR A 265 2.11 -35.57 4.13
CA THR A 265 3.55 -35.87 4.13
C THR A 265 4.28 -35.18 5.28
N ARG A 266 3.78 -34.05 5.79
CA ARG A 266 4.27 -33.41 7.03
C ARG A 266 4.10 -34.30 8.27
N THR A 267 3.12 -35.20 8.30
CA THR A 267 2.91 -36.15 9.41
C THR A 267 3.70 -37.46 9.25
N LEU A 268 4.40 -37.66 8.12
CA LEU A 268 5.14 -38.89 7.82
C LEU A 268 6.65 -38.70 8.04
N PRO A 269 7.29 -39.45 8.95
CA PRO A 269 8.74 -39.41 9.15
C PRO A 269 9.45 -40.13 8.00
N GLY A 270 10.13 -39.39 7.11
CA GLY A 270 10.99 -40.00 6.07
C GLY A 270 11.34 -39.16 4.84
N PHE A 271 10.60 -38.07 4.56
CA PHE A 271 10.81 -37.22 3.37
C PHE A 271 11.66 -35.96 3.64
N HIS A 272 12.78 -36.12 4.34
CA HIS A 272 13.73 -35.04 4.62
C HIS A 272 15.07 -35.37 3.94
N LYS A 273 15.30 -34.87 2.71
CA LYS A 273 16.64 -34.89 2.12
C LYS A 273 17.27 -33.50 2.30
N ASP A 274 18.41 -33.49 2.98
CA ASP A 274 19.13 -32.28 3.34
C ASP A 274 19.93 -31.78 2.13
N ILE A 275 19.57 -30.60 1.61
CA ILE A 275 20.36 -29.89 0.59
C ILE A 275 21.17 -28.82 1.31
N TYR A 276 22.50 -28.93 1.27
CA TYR A 276 23.43 -27.97 1.89
C TYR A 276 23.77 -26.84 0.92
N MET A 277 23.43 -25.59 1.26
CA MET A 277 23.75 -24.39 0.48
C MET A 277 24.30 -23.30 1.41
N LYS A 278 25.19 -22.43 0.90
CA LYS A 278 25.60 -21.22 1.64
C LYS A 278 24.36 -20.38 1.97
N GLU A 279 24.28 -19.85 3.19
CA GLU A 279 23.10 -19.16 3.71
C GLU A 279 22.67 -17.97 2.83
N LYS A 280 23.63 -17.27 2.22
CA LYS A 280 23.37 -16.23 1.21
C LYS A 280 22.45 -16.67 0.06
N TYR A 281 22.62 -17.89 -0.46
CA TYR A 281 21.78 -18.42 -1.54
C TYR A 281 20.47 -18.98 -1.01
N ARG A 282 20.47 -19.58 0.18
CA ARG A 282 19.25 -20.02 0.87
C ARG A 282 18.29 -18.85 1.11
N LEU A 283 18.83 -17.71 1.53
CA LEU A 283 18.04 -16.51 1.81
C LEU A 283 17.43 -15.89 0.55
N LEU A 284 18.06 -16.01 -0.63
CA LEU A 284 17.42 -15.61 -1.89
C LEU A 284 16.10 -16.35 -2.13
N PHE A 285 16.04 -17.64 -1.78
CA PHE A 285 14.80 -18.42 -1.89
C PHE A 285 13.71 -17.92 -0.94
N SER A 286 14.03 -17.16 0.11
CA SER A 286 13.02 -16.53 0.96
C SER A 286 12.22 -15.46 0.22
N GLY A 287 12.87 -14.72 -0.71
CA GLY A 287 12.24 -13.72 -1.56
C GLY A 287 11.33 -14.28 -2.66
N VAL A 288 11.56 -15.53 -3.07
CA VAL A 288 10.75 -16.21 -4.08
C VAL A 288 9.30 -16.36 -3.62
N LEU A 289 9.07 -16.60 -2.33
CA LEU A 289 7.73 -16.86 -1.81
C LEU A 289 6.77 -15.67 -1.98
N PRO A 290 7.09 -14.45 -1.50
CA PRO A 290 6.29 -13.26 -1.80
C PRO A 290 6.04 -13.00 -3.28
N LEU A 291 7.09 -13.09 -4.09
CA LEU A 291 7.01 -12.85 -5.53
C LEU A 291 6.11 -13.88 -6.21
N ALA A 292 6.17 -15.12 -5.74
CA ALA A 292 5.33 -16.19 -6.19
C ALA A 292 3.85 -15.96 -5.81
N ILE A 293 3.56 -15.59 -4.56
CA ILE A 293 2.19 -15.24 -4.14
C ILE A 293 1.66 -14.08 -4.98
N PHE A 294 2.48 -13.03 -5.16
CA PHE A 294 2.14 -11.91 -6.01
C PHE A 294 1.86 -12.35 -7.45
N ALA A 295 2.73 -13.16 -8.05
CA ALA A 295 2.56 -13.66 -9.42
C ALA A 295 1.29 -14.52 -9.57
N THR A 296 0.99 -15.40 -8.60
CA THR A 296 -0.20 -16.25 -8.63
C THR A 296 -1.51 -15.46 -8.64
N MET A 297 -1.50 -14.23 -8.14
CA MET A 297 -2.64 -13.34 -8.16
C MET A 297 -2.61 -12.38 -9.35
N MET A 298 -1.46 -11.75 -9.61
CA MET A 298 -1.33 -10.65 -10.57
C MET A 298 -1.39 -11.14 -12.01
N VAL A 299 -0.74 -12.25 -12.34
CA VAL A 299 -0.70 -12.78 -13.71
C VAL A 299 -2.11 -13.12 -14.22
N PRO A 300 -2.93 -13.92 -13.52
CA PRO A 300 -4.29 -14.20 -13.98
C PRO A 300 -5.20 -12.97 -14.01
N PHE A 301 -5.00 -12.01 -13.10
CA PHE A 301 -5.74 -10.76 -13.12
C PHE A 301 -5.40 -9.91 -14.36
N VAL A 302 -4.10 -9.74 -14.65
CA VAL A 302 -3.63 -8.94 -15.78
C VAL A 302 -4.03 -9.56 -17.11
N ASN A 303 -3.98 -10.90 -17.22
CA ASN A 303 -4.43 -11.65 -18.40
C ASN A 303 -5.97 -11.73 -18.54
N GLY A 304 -6.73 -11.20 -17.58
CA GLY A 304 -8.20 -11.17 -17.62
C GLY A 304 -8.87 -12.53 -17.36
N TRP A 305 -8.15 -13.53 -16.85
CA TRP A 305 -8.71 -14.85 -16.52
C TRP A 305 -9.54 -14.84 -15.24
N THR A 306 -9.20 -13.94 -14.32
CA THR A 306 -9.87 -13.79 -13.03
C THR A 306 -10.30 -12.35 -12.81
N SER A 307 -11.48 -12.17 -12.23
CA SER A 307 -11.91 -10.87 -11.72
C SER A 307 -11.01 -10.40 -10.57
N LEU A 308 -11.11 -9.12 -10.19
CA LEU A 308 -10.36 -8.59 -9.05
C LEU A 308 -10.66 -9.37 -7.76
N VAL A 309 -11.93 -9.73 -7.55
CA VAL A 309 -12.39 -10.49 -6.36
C VAL A 309 -11.77 -11.89 -6.36
N GLU A 310 -11.86 -12.62 -7.46
CA GLU A 310 -11.27 -13.96 -7.58
C GLU A 310 -9.75 -13.92 -7.40
N SER A 311 -9.08 -12.93 -7.98
CA SER A 311 -7.63 -12.75 -7.85
C SER A 311 -7.24 -12.50 -6.38
N SER A 312 -7.97 -11.61 -5.68
CA SER A 312 -7.72 -11.33 -4.26
C SER A 312 -7.90 -12.58 -3.38
N ALA A 313 -8.87 -13.43 -3.70
CA ALA A 313 -9.08 -14.71 -3.01
C ALA A 313 -7.92 -15.70 -3.27
N ILE A 314 -7.42 -15.79 -4.51
CA ILE A 314 -6.26 -16.61 -4.85
C ILE A 314 -5.03 -16.16 -4.06
N GLY A 315 -4.75 -14.85 -4.00
CA GLY A 315 -3.63 -14.31 -3.22
C GLY A 315 -3.75 -14.62 -1.72
N ALA A 316 -4.92 -14.37 -1.13
CA ALA A 316 -5.20 -14.67 0.28
C ALA A 316 -5.03 -16.17 0.61
N MET A 317 -5.54 -17.06 -0.25
CA MET A 317 -5.35 -18.51 -0.11
C MET A 317 -3.89 -18.91 -0.24
N ALA A 318 -3.17 -18.41 -1.24
CA ALA A 318 -1.76 -18.72 -1.46
C ALA A 318 -0.91 -18.32 -0.24
N ALA A 319 -1.15 -17.14 0.33
CA ALA A 319 -0.49 -16.67 1.54
C ALA A 319 -0.83 -17.53 2.77
N PHE A 320 -2.10 -17.87 2.95
CA PHE A 320 -2.54 -18.76 4.03
C PHE A 320 -1.87 -20.14 3.95
N PHE A 321 -1.92 -20.79 2.79
CA PHE A 321 -1.30 -22.08 2.59
C PHE A 321 0.22 -22.02 2.73
N ALA A 322 0.88 -20.97 2.24
CA ALA A 322 2.31 -20.77 2.43
C ALA A 322 2.69 -20.71 3.92
N ALA A 323 1.93 -19.98 4.73
CA ALA A 323 2.14 -19.89 6.17
C ALA A 323 1.88 -21.22 6.90
N VAL A 324 0.87 -21.98 6.47
CA VAL A 324 0.56 -23.32 6.99
C VAL A 324 1.68 -24.31 6.66
N LEU A 325 2.15 -24.33 5.40
CA LEU A 325 3.22 -25.21 4.93
C LEU A 325 4.53 -24.91 5.65
N LYS A 326 4.88 -23.64 5.86
CA LYS A 326 6.04 -23.24 6.68
C LYS A 326 5.90 -23.63 8.16
N GLY A 327 4.72 -24.07 8.61
CA GLY A 327 4.47 -24.43 10.00
C GLY A 327 4.43 -23.23 10.94
N ARG A 328 4.18 -22.03 10.40
CA ARG A 328 4.17 -20.77 11.14
C ARG A 328 2.76 -20.24 11.40
N MET A 329 1.75 -20.86 10.79
CA MET A 329 0.34 -20.60 11.08
C MET A 329 -0.07 -21.26 12.41
N THR A 330 -0.01 -20.50 13.50
CA THR A 330 -0.55 -20.89 14.81
C THR A 330 -1.97 -20.38 14.99
N ARG A 331 -2.71 -20.89 15.99
CA ARG A 331 -4.03 -20.37 16.34
C ARG A 331 -3.99 -18.87 16.66
N ALA A 332 -2.93 -18.41 17.33
CA ALA A 332 -2.72 -17.00 17.62
C ALA A 332 -2.53 -16.18 16.34
N VAL A 333 -1.67 -16.63 15.42
CA VAL A 333 -1.44 -15.95 14.13
C VAL A 333 -2.74 -15.85 13.32
N PHE A 334 -3.52 -16.93 13.27
CA PHE A 334 -4.81 -16.93 12.57
C PHE A 334 -5.82 -15.97 13.21
N GLU A 335 -5.98 -16.03 14.54
CA GLU A 335 -6.93 -15.17 15.26
C GLU A 335 -6.56 -13.69 15.13
N THR A 336 -5.29 -13.34 15.31
CA THR A 336 -4.79 -11.98 15.10
C THR A 336 -5.03 -11.51 13.67
N SER A 337 -4.73 -12.34 12.66
CA SER A 337 -4.93 -11.98 11.25
C SER A 337 -6.40 -11.70 10.94
N VAL A 338 -7.31 -12.56 11.40
CA VAL A 338 -8.77 -12.40 11.16
C VAL A 338 -9.32 -11.20 11.92
N ARG A 339 -8.96 -11.01 13.20
CA ARG A 339 -9.45 -9.88 14.01
C ARG A 339 -8.97 -8.54 13.45
N SER A 340 -7.69 -8.44 13.08
CA SER A 340 -7.13 -7.23 12.48
C SER A 340 -7.76 -6.95 11.11
N THR A 341 -7.97 -7.99 10.30
CA THR A 341 -8.68 -7.87 9.02
C THR A 341 -10.10 -7.32 9.21
N LEU A 342 -10.86 -7.88 10.17
CA LEU A 342 -12.21 -7.43 10.47
C LEU A 342 -12.22 -5.97 10.93
N GLY A 343 -11.32 -5.60 11.87
CA GLY A 343 -11.24 -4.24 12.39
C GLY A 343 -10.97 -3.21 11.30
N ILE A 344 -9.97 -3.46 10.44
CA ILE A 344 -9.62 -2.56 9.34
C ILE A 344 -10.75 -2.52 8.30
N SER A 345 -11.32 -3.68 7.93
CA SER A 345 -12.42 -3.74 6.96
C SER A 345 -13.65 -2.97 7.42
N CYS A 346 -14.04 -3.10 8.70
CA CYS A 346 -15.12 -2.33 9.29
C CYS A 346 -14.84 -0.82 9.27
N MET A 347 -13.61 -0.42 9.57
CA MET A 347 -13.19 0.98 9.49
C MET A 347 -13.35 1.53 8.06
N PHE A 348 -12.91 0.78 7.04
CA PHE A 348 -13.11 1.13 5.63
C PHE A 348 -14.59 1.28 5.29
N MET A 349 -15.44 0.35 5.70
CA MET A 349 -16.88 0.40 5.41
C MET A 349 -17.52 1.68 5.95
N TRP A 350 -17.20 2.07 7.19
CA TRP A 350 -17.72 3.30 7.78
C TRP A 350 -17.24 4.55 7.05
N ILE A 351 -15.95 4.61 6.69
CA ILE A 351 -15.37 5.76 5.98
C ILE A 351 -15.98 5.90 4.58
N ILE A 352 -16.08 4.80 3.82
CA ILE A 352 -16.68 4.77 2.47
C ILE A 352 -18.15 5.16 2.53
N LEU A 353 -18.91 4.66 3.50
CA LEU A 353 -20.31 5.03 3.68
C LEU A 353 -20.48 6.55 3.84
N ALA A 354 -19.71 7.12 4.77
CA ALA A 354 -19.78 8.54 5.09
C ALA A 354 -19.47 9.42 3.87
N ALA A 355 -18.46 9.05 3.09
CA ALA A 355 -18.11 9.84 1.91
C ALA A 355 -18.98 9.58 0.69
N LEU A 356 -19.53 8.37 0.48
CA LEU A 356 -20.52 8.18 -0.56
C LEU A 356 -21.75 9.04 -0.28
N ALA A 357 -22.14 9.18 0.99
CA ALA A 357 -23.21 10.08 1.41
C ALA A 357 -22.83 11.56 1.19
N PHE A 358 -21.66 11.99 1.67
CA PHE A 358 -21.17 13.36 1.50
C PHE A 358 -20.99 13.73 0.01
N GLY A 359 -20.34 12.86 -0.77
CA GLY A 359 -20.12 13.03 -2.20
C GLY A 359 -21.42 13.10 -2.99
N ALA A 360 -22.41 12.26 -2.67
CA ALA A 360 -23.72 12.34 -3.34
C ALA A 360 -24.45 13.67 -3.05
N ILE A 361 -24.32 14.22 -1.84
CA ILE A 361 -24.85 15.54 -1.49
C ILE A 361 -24.08 16.63 -2.23
N PHE A 362 -22.76 16.53 -2.27
CA PHE A 362 -21.89 17.49 -2.94
C PHE A 362 -22.14 17.53 -4.46
N ASP A 363 -22.32 16.36 -5.08
CA ASP A 363 -22.70 16.22 -6.49
C ASP A 363 -24.11 16.78 -6.74
N GLY A 364 -25.06 16.50 -5.84
CA GLY A 364 -26.43 17.02 -5.92
C GLY A 364 -26.52 18.54 -5.87
N LEU A 365 -25.51 19.22 -5.32
CA LEU A 365 -25.38 20.68 -5.34
C LEU A 365 -24.89 21.24 -6.68
N GLY A 366 -24.40 20.41 -7.61
CA GLY A 366 -23.68 20.89 -8.79
C GLY A 366 -22.38 21.62 -8.44
N ALA A 367 -21.82 21.37 -7.26
CA ALA A 367 -20.67 22.10 -6.74
C ALA A 367 -19.41 21.90 -7.59
N VAL A 368 -19.29 20.77 -8.30
CA VAL A 368 -18.22 20.55 -9.30
C VAL A 368 -18.24 21.62 -10.39
N LYS A 369 -19.43 21.94 -10.94
CA LYS A 369 -19.58 22.98 -11.98
C LYS A 369 -19.34 24.38 -11.43
N ALA A 370 -19.75 24.63 -10.19
CA ALA A 370 -19.50 25.91 -9.53
C ALA A 370 -18.00 26.13 -9.25
N ILE A 371 -17.28 25.07 -8.90
CA ILE A 371 -15.82 25.10 -8.73
C ILE A 371 -15.12 25.28 -10.08
N GLU A 372 -15.59 24.60 -11.13
CA GLU A 372 -15.11 24.78 -12.49
C GLU A 372 -15.29 26.24 -12.95
N ASP A 373 -16.51 26.79 -12.89
CA ASP A 373 -16.82 28.22 -13.21
C ASP A 373 -15.92 29.20 -12.45
N LEU A 374 -15.77 28.98 -11.14
CA LEU A 374 -14.94 29.84 -10.29
C LEU A 374 -13.48 29.85 -10.76
N PHE A 375 -12.91 28.68 -11.06
CA PHE A 375 -11.50 28.58 -11.41
C PHE A 375 -11.22 28.92 -12.88
N THR A 376 -12.07 28.51 -13.81
CA THR A 376 -11.84 28.70 -15.25
C THR A 376 -12.40 30.03 -15.78
N GLU A 377 -13.64 30.38 -15.44
CA GLU A 377 -14.31 31.56 -15.98
C GLU A 377 -14.00 32.83 -15.16
N ARG A 378 -14.07 32.76 -13.82
CA ARG A 378 -13.86 33.96 -12.98
C ARG A 378 -12.40 34.26 -12.69
N LEU A 379 -11.62 33.23 -12.35
CA LEU A 379 -10.20 33.38 -12.02
C LEU A 379 -9.28 33.20 -13.23
N GLY A 380 -9.79 32.72 -14.38
CA GLY A 380 -9.02 32.57 -15.62
C GLY A 380 -7.84 31.61 -15.51
N LEU A 381 -7.91 30.62 -14.61
CA LEU A 381 -6.80 29.71 -14.35
C LEU A 381 -6.69 28.65 -15.45
N SER A 382 -5.44 28.34 -15.83
CA SER A 382 -5.18 27.21 -16.73
C SER A 382 -5.46 25.86 -16.03
N PRO A 383 -5.82 24.80 -16.77
CA PRO A 383 -6.00 23.45 -16.20
C PRO A 383 -4.82 22.95 -15.37
N TRP A 384 -3.59 23.30 -15.76
CA TRP A 384 -2.37 22.99 -15.01
C TRP A 384 -2.26 23.74 -13.68
N MET A 385 -2.65 25.01 -13.64
CA MET A 385 -2.69 25.78 -12.39
C MET A 385 -3.72 25.18 -11.44
N ILE A 386 -4.90 24.80 -11.95
CA ILE A 386 -5.93 24.13 -11.14
C ILE A 386 -5.39 22.81 -10.61
N LEU A 387 -4.77 21.98 -11.44
CA LEU A 387 -4.15 20.72 -11.03
C LEU A 387 -3.10 20.94 -9.92
N ILE A 388 -2.19 21.91 -10.07
CA ILE A 388 -1.17 22.22 -9.05
C ILE A 388 -1.81 22.69 -7.75
N LEU A 389 -2.81 23.57 -7.82
CA LEU A 389 -3.56 24.03 -6.64
C LEU A 389 -4.25 22.86 -5.95
N MET A 390 -4.84 21.93 -6.70
CA MET A 390 -5.42 20.70 -6.18
C MET A 390 -4.36 19.86 -5.47
N GLN A 391 -3.16 19.67 -6.02
CA GLN A 391 -2.11 18.92 -5.32
C GLN A 391 -1.65 19.61 -4.03
N LEU A 392 -1.55 20.94 -4.03
CA LEU A 392 -1.13 21.71 -2.84
C LEU A 392 -2.19 21.68 -1.73
N SER A 393 -3.47 21.90 -2.06
CA SER A 393 -4.56 21.75 -1.09
C SER A 393 -4.63 20.33 -0.55
N PHE A 394 -4.33 19.36 -1.41
CA PHE A 394 -4.30 17.95 -1.05
C PHE A 394 -3.19 17.64 -0.04
N ILE A 395 -1.97 18.16 -0.25
CA ILE A 395 -0.88 18.03 0.73
C ILE A 395 -1.27 18.62 2.08
N LEU A 396 -1.91 19.79 2.09
CA LEU A 396 -2.33 20.44 3.33
C LEU A 396 -3.37 19.60 4.09
N MET A 397 -4.41 19.13 3.39
CA MET A 397 -5.47 18.30 3.99
C MET A 397 -4.92 16.95 4.49
N GLY A 398 -4.05 16.30 3.71
CA GLY A 398 -3.50 15.00 4.07
C GLY A 398 -2.51 15.03 5.23
N THR A 399 -2.09 16.21 5.69
CA THR A 399 -1.39 16.28 6.97
C THR A 399 -2.29 15.83 8.13
N PHE A 400 -3.61 16.03 8.06
CA PHE A 400 -4.57 15.70 9.13
C PHE A 400 -5.32 14.38 8.93
N LEU A 401 -5.33 13.86 7.70
CA LEU A 401 -6.12 12.70 7.29
C LEU A 401 -5.22 11.49 7.04
N ASP A 402 -5.72 10.30 7.34
CA ASP A 402 -5.10 9.07 6.85
C ASP A 402 -5.32 8.89 5.33
N ASP A 403 -4.51 8.05 4.69
CA ASP A 403 -4.52 7.79 3.24
C ASP A 403 -5.91 7.38 2.71
N THR A 404 -6.62 6.57 3.49
CA THR A 404 -7.95 6.06 3.19
C THR A 404 -8.99 7.15 3.31
N ALA A 405 -9.03 7.85 4.44
CA ALA A 405 -9.89 9.00 4.67
C ALA A 405 -9.75 10.04 3.55
N MET A 406 -8.49 10.35 3.21
CA MET A 406 -8.12 11.31 2.19
C MET A 406 -8.69 10.91 0.82
N LEU A 407 -8.59 9.64 0.44
CA LEU A 407 -9.13 9.12 -0.82
C LEU A 407 -10.62 9.21 -0.88
N VAL A 408 -11.24 8.82 0.21
CA VAL A 408 -12.66 8.69 0.27
C VAL A 408 -13.33 10.08 0.29
N ILE A 409 -12.69 11.08 0.89
CA ILE A 409 -13.14 12.49 0.87
C ILE A 409 -12.85 13.18 -0.48
N VAL A 410 -11.62 13.07 -0.96
CA VAL A 410 -11.13 13.95 -2.02
C VAL A 410 -11.40 13.37 -3.40
N ALA A 411 -11.35 12.05 -3.59
CA ALA A 411 -11.55 11.46 -4.91
C ALA A 411 -12.92 11.79 -5.53
N PRO A 412 -14.06 11.73 -4.79
CA PRO A 412 -15.35 12.13 -5.36
C PRO A 412 -15.40 13.58 -5.83
N LEU A 413 -14.62 14.47 -5.21
CA LEU A 413 -14.55 15.87 -5.59
C LEU A 413 -13.59 16.09 -6.78
N TYR A 414 -12.37 15.57 -6.67
CA TYR A 414 -11.28 15.91 -7.56
C TYR A 414 -11.33 15.10 -8.86
N VAL A 415 -11.77 13.84 -8.82
CA VAL A 415 -11.80 13.01 -10.02
C VAL A 415 -12.75 13.56 -11.09
N PRO A 416 -14.00 13.95 -10.79
CA PRO A 416 -14.87 14.55 -11.79
C PRO A 416 -14.29 15.85 -12.37
N LEU A 417 -13.67 16.69 -11.54
CA LEU A 417 -13.06 17.94 -11.96
C LEU A 417 -11.85 17.70 -12.89
N VAL A 418 -10.95 16.79 -12.53
CA VAL A 418 -9.80 16.41 -13.36
C VAL A 418 -10.25 15.86 -14.72
N GLY A 419 -11.33 15.06 -14.73
CA GLY A 419 -11.93 14.57 -15.95
C GLY A 419 -12.50 15.68 -16.83
N ALA A 420 -13.18 16.68 -16.23
CA ALA A 420 -13.69 17.86 -16.95
C ALA A 420 -12.56 18.73 -17.53
N LEU A 421 -11.43 18.83 -16.82
CA LEU A 421 -10.22 19.52 -17.28
C LEU A 421 -9.47 18.77 -18.40
N GLY A 422 -9.90 17.55 -18.77
CA GLY A 422 -9.34 16.78 -19.88
C GLY A 422 -8.10 15.96 -19.54
N PHE A 423 -7.79 15.76 -18.25
CA PHE A 423 -6.65 14.94 -17.84
C PHE A 423 -7.01 13.45 -17.76
N ASP A 424 -6.02 12.58 -18.01
CA ASP A 424 -6.16 11.14 -17.86
C ASP A 424 -6.32 10.74 -16.37
N LEU A 425 -7.39 10.01 -16.06
CA LEU A 425 -7.75 9.65 -14.69
C LEU A 425 -6.87 8.55 -14.10
N ILE A 426 -6.15 7.77 -14.91
CA ILE A 426 -5.20 6.74 -14.45
C ILE A 426 -3.91 7.43 -14.04
N TRP A 427 -3.40 8.33 -14.89
CA TRP A 427 -2.26 9.19 -14.56
C TRP A 427 -2.54 10.02 -13.30
N TYR A 428 -3.73 10.62 -13.20
CA TYR A 428 -4.11 11.35 -11.99
C TYR A 428 -4.19 10.44 -10.76
N GLY A 429 -4.58 9.17 -10.91
CA GLY A 429 -4.56 8.20 -9.80
C GLY A 429 -3.15 7.94 -9.24
N VAL A 430 -2.12 7.95 -10.11
CA VAL A 430 -0.72 7.88 -9.69
C VAL A 430 -0.29 9.17 -8.99
N LEU A 431 -0.60 10.34 -9.55
CA LEU A 431 -0.30 11.63 -8.90
C LEU A 431 -0.98 11.76 -7.53
N TYR A 432 -2.24 11.35 -7.48
CA TYR A 432 -3.06 11.28 -6.28
C TYR A 432 -2.33 10.43 -5.22
N THR A 433 -1.97 9.19 -5.54
CA THR A 433 -1.34 8.29 -4.56
C THR A 433 0.01 8.78 -4.07
N ILE A 434 0.86 9.32 -4.96
CA ILE A 434 2.15 9.91 -4.55
C ILE A 434 1.92 11.12 -3.64
N THR A 435 0.93 11.95 -3.94
CA THR A 435 0.63 13.13 -3.13
C THR A 435 0.06 12.75 -1.77
N THR A 436 -0.76 11.69 -1.71
CA THR A 436 -1.18 11.09 -0.45
C THR A 436 0.02 10.62 0.38
N GLN A 437 1.04 9.98 -0.23
CA GLN A 437 2.26 9.60 0.48
C GLN A 437 2.98 10.81 1.08
N ILE A 438 3.14 11.89 0.29
CA ILE A 438 3.80 13.11 0.75
C ILE A 438 3.03 13.73 1.91
N ALA A 439 1.72 13.90 1.76
CA ALA A 439 0.87 14.56 2.74
C ALA A 439 0.85 13.82 4.09
N TYR A 440 0.71 12.49 4.01
CA TYR A 440 0.66 11.58 5.16
C TYR A 440 1.95 11.59 6.01
N MET A 441 3.02 12.14 5.45
CA MET A 441 4.37 12.17 6.03
C MET A 441 4.88 13.60 6.28
N THR A 442 4.09 14.62 5.95
CA THR A 442 4.50 16.02 6.08
C THR A 442 3.96 16.63 7.38
N PRO A 443 4.80 17.29 8.21
CA PRO A 443 4.34 18.05 9.38
C PRO A 443 3.30 19.12 9.00
N PRO A 444 2.38 19.53 9.89
CA PRO A 444 2.52 19.53 11.36
C PRO A 444 2.02 18.26 12.05
N PHE A 445 1.14 17.49 11.42
CA PHE A 445 0.54 16.31 12.02
C PHE A 445 1.11 15.04 11.38
N GLY A 446 0.75 14.75 10.12
CA GLY A 446 1.31 13.62 9.35
C GLY A 446 1.13 12.30 10.09
N TYR A 447 -0.01 11.63 9.94
CA TYR A 447 -0.37 10.45 10.75
C TYR A 447 0.76 9.40 10.83
N ASN A 448 1.52 9.21 9.75
CA ASN A 448 2.65 8.27 9.74
C ASN A 448 3.76 8.63 10.74
N LEU A 449 3.97 9.93 10.98
CA LEU A 449 4.97 10.43 11.93
C LEU A 449 4.59 10.06 13.37
N PHE A 450 3.30 10.15 13.71
CA PHE A 450 2.80 9.74 15.02
C PHE A 450 2.77 8.24 15.19
N LEU A 451 2.43 7.49 14.14
CA LEU A 451 2.49 6.05 14.13
C LEU A 451 3.93 5.58 14.38
N MET A 452 4.89 6.19 13.68
CA MET A 452 6.32 5.94 13.89
C MET A 452 6.72 6.28 15.32
N ARG A 453 6.28 7.42 15.86
CA ARG A 453 6.56 7.81 17.25
C ARG A 453 5.99 6.80 18.25
N ALA A 454 4.81 6.24 18.00
CA ALA A 454 4.17 5.26 18.87
C ALA A 454 4.90 3.91 18.87
N MET A 455 5.56 3.56 17.76
CA MET A 455 6.25 2.28 17.60
C MET A 455 7.77 2.36 17.87
N ALA A 456 8.37 3.54 17.75
CA ALA A 456 9.79 3.73 17.93
C ALA A 456 10.21 3.67 19.42
N PRO A 457 11.45 3.21 19.72
CA PRO A 457 12.03 3.28 21.05
C PRO A 457 11.96 4.69 21.67
N PRO A 458 11.93 4.81 23.02
CA PRO A 458 11.82 6.08 23.72
C PRO A 458 12.91 7.12 23.37
N GLU A 459 14.05 6.65 22.90
CA GLU A 459 15.22 7.45 22.51
C GLU A 459 15.00 8.29 21.23
N ILE A 460 13.96 7.95 20.45
CA ILE A 460 13.60 8.64 19.21
C ILE A 460 12.47 9.62 19.51
N GLY A 461 12.82 10.91 19.49
CA GLY A 461 11.87 11.99 19.69
C GLY A 461 11.07 12.29 18.43
N LEU A 462 9.92 12.96 18.60
CA LEU A 462 9.12 13.45 17.47
C LEU A 462 9.93 14.41 16.58
N LYS A 463 10.82 15.21 17.16
CA LYS A 463 11.74 16.09 16.43
C LYS A 463 12.66 15.30 15.50
N ASP A 464 13.19 14.16 15.94
CA ASP A 464 14.05 13.31 15.11
C ASP A 464 13.27 12.76 13.91
N ILE A 465 12.03 12.35 14.14
CA ILE A 465 11.09 11.86 13.11
C ILE A 465 10.71 12.96 12.11
N TYR A 466 10.50 14.19 12.58
CA TYR A 466 10.15 15.32 11.71
C TYR A 466 11.32 15.74 10.82
N VAL A 467 12.54 15.73 11.36
CA VAL A 467 13.74 16.06 10.58
C VAL A 467 14.08 14.93 9.61
N SER A 468 13.82 13.67 9.99
CA SER A 468 14.16 12.52 9.15
C SER A 468 13.37 12.45 7.85
N ILE A 469 12.12 12.95 7.85
CA ILE A 469 11.23 12.80 6.71
C ILE A 469 11.45 13.85 5.62
N ILE A 470 11.89 15.06 5.97
CA ILE A 470 12.10 16.18 5.04
C ILE A 470 12.85 15.77 3.75
N PRO A 471 14.03 15.12 3.81
CA PRO A 471 14.74 14.77 2.58
C PRO A 471 14.00 13.75 1.72
N PHE A 472 13.30 12.79 2.33
CA PHE A 472 12.51 11.80 1.58
C PHE A 472 11.26 12.44 0.97
N ALA A 473 10.60 13.37 1.68
CA ALA A 473 9.48 14.14 1.16
C ALA A 473 9.92 15.00 -0.05
N LEU A 474 11.11 15.62 0.00
CA LEU A 474 11.67 16.35 -1.14
C LEU A 474 11.93 15.43 -2.35
N VAL A 475 12.42 14.22 -2.11
CA VAL A 475 12.59 13.19 -3.16
C VAL A 475 11.25 12.79 -3.75
N MET A 476 10.20 12.61 -2.93
CA MET A 476 8.85 12.31 -3.41
C MET A 476 8.23 13.48 -4.18
N VAL A 477 8.44 14.73 -3.76
CA VAL A 477 8.00 15.93 -4.50
C VAL A 477 8.69 16.00 -5.86
N LEU A 478 9.98 15.67 -5.93
CA LEU A 478 10.69 15.57 -7.20
C LEU A 478 10.10 14.46 -8.09
N ALA A 479 9.81 13.28 -7.51
CA ALA A 479 9.18 12.19 -8.24
C ALA A 479 7.78 12.59 -8.77
N LEU A 480 6.99 13.28 -7.95
CA LEU A 480 5.70 13.84 -8.34
C LEU A 480 5.85 14.81 -9.52
N ALA A 481 6.78 15.77 -9.44
CA ALA A 481 7.04 16.72 -10.51
C ALA A 481 7.47 16.02 -11.81
N LEU A 482 8.33 15.00 -11.72
CA LEU A 482 8.76 14.22 -12.89
C LEU A 482 7.58 13.51 -13.55
N ILE A 483 6.68 12.88 -12.79
CA ILE A 483 5.50 12.19 -13.35
C ILE A 483 4.48 13.19 -13.86
N MET A 484 4.38 14.39 -13.27
CA MET A 484 3.56 15.47 -13.79
C MET A 484 4.05 15.93 -15.17
N ILE A 485 5.37 16.09 -15.35
CA ILE A 485 5.95 16.53 -16.62
C ILE A 485 5.96 15.40 -17.67
N PHE A 486 6.17 14.16 -17.23
CA PHE A 486 6.29 12.97 -18.09
C PHE A 486 5.23 11.91 -17.73
N PRO A 487 3.96 12.08 -18.16
CA PRO A 487 2.88 11.13 -17.88
C PRO A 487 3.17 9.68 -18.31
N GLN A 488 4.03 9.51 -19.33
CA GLN A 488 4.42 8.21 -19.86
C GLN A 488 5.09 7.33 -18.80
N ILE A 489 5.71 7.90 -17.76
CA ILE A 489 6.28 7.11 -16.65
C ILE A 489 5.18 6.27 -15.97
N ALA A 490 3.97 6.83 -15.84
CA ALA A 490 2.81 6.12 -15.30
C ALA A 490 2.05 5.34 -16.39
N LEU A 491 1.91 5.89 -17.59
CA LEU A 491 1.01 5.35 -18.61
C LEU A 491 1.63 4.29 -19.52
N TRP A 492 2.96 4.23 -19.64
CA TRP A 492 3.63 3.33 -20.60
C TRP A 492 3.32 1.85 -20.37
N LEU A 493 3.41 1.37 -19.12
CA LEU A 493 3.16 -0.04 -18.79
C LEU A 493 1.69 -0.45 -19.02
N PRO A 494 0.68 0.29 -18.52
CA PRO A 494 -0.71 -0.06 -18.81
C PRO A 494 -1.06 0.06 -20.30
N GLU A 495 -0.54 1.04 -21.03
CA GLU A 495 -0.74 1.17 -22.47
C GLU A 495 -0.13 0.00 -23.25
N THR A 496 1.05 -0.46 -22.85
CA THR A 496 1.72 -1.61 -23.50
C THR A 496 0.97 -2.92 -23.27
N VAL A 497 0.42 -3.13 -22.07
CA VAL A 497 -0.23 -4.39 -21.70
C VAL A 497 -1.68 -4.45 -22.19
N TYR A 498 -2.43 -3.36 -22.05
CA TYR A 498 -3.86 -3.36 -22.37
C TYR A 498 -4.18 -2.78 -23.75
N GLY A 499 -3.26 -2.06 -24.38
CA GLY A 499 -3.49 -1.39 -25.66
C GLY A 499 -4.56 -0.30 -25.55
N LYS A 500 -4.17 0.98 -25.60
CA LYS A 500 -5.13 2.02 -25.97
C LYS A 500 -5.24 2.10 -27.49
#